data_AF-A0A1B6JH53-F1
#
_entry.id   AF-A0A1B6JH53-F1
#
_cell.length_a   1.000
_cell.length_b   1.000
_cell.length_c   1.000
_cell.angle_alpha   90.00
_cell.angle_beta   90.00
_cell.angle_gamma   90.00
#
_symmetry.space_group_name_H-M   'P 1'
#
loop_
_entity.id
_entity.type
_entity.pdbx_description
1 polymer ?
#
loop_
_entity_poly.entity_id
_entity_poly.type
_entity_poly.pdbx_seq_one_letter_code
_entity_poly.pdbx_strand_id
1 'polypeptide(L)'
;GTVRASVVVPSLTQHFQPGHINTSRLRQHALAVVFCNSHHDTTQKLKMAGLVKMAIDRYVNLVDSISDPRVNDWPLMSSPIPTVAMVAAYLYVVIFLGPRVMANRKPFKLNNILIVYNAAQVIFSLVMLWEHLM
;
A
#
# COMPACT_ATOMS: atom_id res chain seq x y z
N GLY A 1 33.59 7.27 10.97
CA GLY A 1 33.82 6.58 9.68
C GLY A 1 33.35 7.48 8.57
N THR A 2 34.29 8.19 7.95
CA THR A 2 34.10 9.23 6.95
C THR A 2 33.88 8.59 5.57
N VAL A 3 32.78 8.89 4.88
CA VAL A 3 32.64 8.61 3.44
C VAL A 3 32.33 9.93 2.73
N ARG A 4 33.38 10.50 2.13
CA ARG A 4 33.31 11.57 1.13
C ARG A 4 32.53 11.04 -0.08
N ALA A 5 31.39 11.66 -0.37
CA ALA A 5 30.86 11.65 -1.73
C ALA A 5 31.35 12.94 -2.40
N SER A 6 32.24 12.79 -3.37
CA SER A 6 32.74 13.87 -4.21
C SER A 6 31.58 14.54 -4.93
N VAL A 7 31.16 15.70 -4.42
CA VAL A 7 30.32 16.63 -5.17
C VAL A 7 31.22 17.31 -6.18
N VAL A 8 31.27 16.77 -7.40
CA VAL A 8 31.82 17.51 -8.55
C VAL A 8 30.79 18.56 -8.91
N VAL A 9 30.89 19.72 -8.25
CA VAL A 9 30.33 20.98 -8.71
C VAL A 9 31.15 21.38 -9.93
N PRO A 10 30.61 21.41 -11.16
CA PRO A 10 31.29 22.13 -12.21
C PRO A 10 31.09 23.61 -11.89
N SER A 11 32.18 24.20 -11.41
CA SER A 11 32.43 25.64 -11.38
C SER A 11 31.87 26.32 -12.63
N LEU A 12 30.70 26.93 -12.51
CA LEU A 12 30.08 27.77 -13.54
C LEU A 12 29.84 29.17 -12.99
N THR A 13 30.94 29.79 -12.57
CA THR A 13 31.04 31.24 -12.39
C THR A 13 32.26 31.70 -13.16
N GLN A 14 32.14 31.82 -14.48
CA GLN A 14 32.80 32.87 -15.27
C GLN A 14 32.37 32.79 -16.74
N HIS A 15 31.58 33.79 -17.12
CA HIS A 15 31.32 34.36 -18.45
C HIS A 15 29.82 34.52 -18.74
N PHE A 16 29.22 35.50 -18.08
CA PHE A 16 28.06 36.17 -18.63
C PHE A 16 28.56 37.22 -19.64
N GLN A 17 28.59 36.86 -20.92
CA GLN A 17 28.75 37.76 -22.07
C GLN A 17 27.38 37.87 -22.77
N PRO A 18 26.81 39.06 -22.97
CA PRO A 18 25.47 39.21 -23.53
C PRO A 18 25.52 39.02 -25.06
N GLY A 19 25.34 37.79 -25.53
CA GLY A 19 25.47 37.44 -26.95
C GLY A 19 24.41 36.46 -27.42
N HIS A 20 23.48 36.95 -28.25
CA HIS A 20 22.55 36.24 -29.15
C HIS A 20 22.03 34.88 -28.65
N ILE A 21 20.89 34.89 -27.94
CA ILE A 21 20.23 33.69 -27.40
C ILE A 21 19.85 32.76 -28.56
N ASN A 22 20.64 31.70 -28.78
CA ASN A 22 20.33 30.67 -29.78
C ASN A 22 19.24 29.74 -29.22
N THR A 23 17.99 30.11 -29.48
CA THR A 23 16.76 29.46 -28.98
C THR A 23 16.68 27.96 -29.28
N SER A 24 17.38 27.49 -30.31
CA SER A 24 17.45 26.07 -30.69
C SER A 24 18.24 25.22 -29.69
N ARG A 25 19.38 25.69 -29.19
CA ARG A 25 20.16 24.99 -28.15
C ARG A 25 19.44 25.00 -26.80
N LEU A 26 18.86 26.14 -26.43
CA LEU A 26 18.11 26.24 -25.17
C LEU A 26 16.93 25.26 -25.14
N ARG A 27 16.25 25.07 -26.28
CA ARG A 27 15.21 24.05 -26.46
C ARG A 27 15.73 22.62 -26.34
N GLN A 28 16.89 22.30 -26.90
CA GLN A 28 17.49 20.96 -26.77
C GLN A 28 17.88 20.63 -25.33
N HIS A 29 18.45 21.58 -24.60
CA HIS A 29 18.77 21.41 -23.18
C HIS A 29 17.50 21.26 -22.33
N ALA A 30 16.46 22.07 -22.59
CA ALA A 30 15.17 21.94 -21.90
C ALA A 30 14.52 20.56 -22.16
N LEU A 31 14.53 20.08 -23.41
CA LEU A 31 14.02 18.75 -23.77
C LEU A 31 14.81 17.63 -23.10
N ALA A 32 16.15 17.73 -23.05
CA ALA A 32 16.99 16.73 -22.38
C ALA A 32 16.72 16.67 -20.87
N VAL A 33 16.49 17.81 -20.21
CA VAL A 33 16.14 17.87 -18.78
C VAL A 33 14.77 17.26 -18.51
N VAL A 34 13.76 17.57 -19.35
CA VAL A 34 12.42 16.97 -19.22
C VAL A 34 12.47 15.45 -19.46
N PHE A 35 13.23 15.01 -20.46
CA PHE A 35 13.41 13.58 -20.76
C PHE A 35 14.14 12.84 -19.62
N CYS A 36 15.19 13.44 -19.04
CA CYS A 36 15.91 12.87 -17.92
C CYS A 36 15.03 12.76 -16.65
N ASN A 37 14.24 13.80 -16.34
CA ASN A 37 13.30 13.77 -15.22
C ASN A 37 12.19 12.72 -15.44
N SER A 38 11.67 12.60 -16.66
CA SER A 38 10.63 11.61 -17.00
C SER A 38 11.16 10.17 -16.94
N HIS A 39 12.38 9.92 -17.42
CA HIS A 39 13.00 8.60 -17.35
C HIS A 39 13.36 8.23 -15.90
N HIS A 40 13.83 9.18 -15.08
CA HIS A 40 14.13 8.94 -13.67
C HIS A 40 12.86 8.62 -12.86
N ASP A 41 11.75 9.34 -13.09
CA ASP A 41 10.45 9.05 -12.46
C ASP A 41 9.90 7.67 -12.89
N THR A 42 10.00 7.34 -14.18
CA THR A 42 9.57 6.04 -14.71
C THR A 42 10.42 4.90 -14.15
N THR A 43 11.74 5.08 -14.08
CA THR A 43 12.67 4.07 -13.55
C THR A 43 12.47 3.85 -12.05
N GLN A 44 12.22 4.90 -11.27
CA GLN A 44 11.88 4.79 -9.85
C GLN A 44 10.56 4.04 -9.65
N LYS A 45 9.49 4.43 -10.36
CA LYS A 45 8.20 3.72 -10.30
C LYS A 45 8.31 2.25 -10.68
N LEU A 46 9.10 1.93 -11.71
CA LEU A 46 9.31 0.56 -12.17
C LEU A 46 10.11 -0.27 -11.16
N LYS A 47 11.12 0.31 -10.50
CA LYS A 47 11.88 -0.34 -9.42
C LYS A 47 11.00 -0.62 -8.20
N MET A 48 10.20 0.35 -7.76
CA MET A 48 9.29 0.18 -6.63
C MET A 48 8.21 -0.87 -6.94
N ALA A 49 7.65 -0.87 -8.15
CA ALA A 49 6.72 -1.90 -8.59
C ALA A 49 7.39 -3.29 -8.62
N GLY A 50 8.62 -3.39 -9.11
CA GLY A 50 9.38 -4.65 -9.11
C GLY A 50 9.66 -5.19 -7.71
N LEU A 51 10.04 -4.34 -6.77
CA LEU A 51 10.27 -4.73 -5.37
C LEU A 51 8.98 -5.19 -4.69
N VAL A 52 7.86 -4.50 -4.94
CA VAL A 52 6.56 -4.87 -4.39
C VAL A 52 6.10 -6.22 -4.95
N LYS A 53 6.26 -6.46 -6.26
CA LYS A 53 5.95 -7.77 -6.86
C LYS A 53 6.81 -8.88 -6.25
N MET A 54 8.13 -8.66 -6.18
CA MET A 54 9.05 -9.63 -5.58
C MET A 54 8.70 -9.96 -4.12
N ALA A 55 8.30 -8.96 -3.32
CA ALA A 55 7.90 -9.17 -1.93
C ALA A 55 6.59 -9.95 -1.81
N ILE A 56 5.58 -9.61 -2.62
CA ILE A 56 4.28 -10.32 -2.66
C ILE A 56 4.49 -11.75 -3.12
N ASP A 57 5.22 -11.96 -4.22
CA ASP A 57 5.46 -13.29 -4.78
C ASP A 57 6.23 -14.15 -3.77
N ARG A 58 7.23 -13.59 -3.06
CA ARG A 58 7.94 -14.31 -2.02
C ARG A 58 7.02 -14.72 -0.87
N TYR A 59 6.11 -13.85 -0.45
CA TYR A 59 5.17 -14.12 0.62
C TYR A 59 4.12 -15.16 0.22
N VAL A 60 3.52 -15.04 -0.97
CA VAL A 60 2.55 -16.01 -1.51
C VAL A 60 3.19 -17.39 -1.64
N ASN A 61 4.39 -17.49 -2.21
CA ASN A 61 5.09 -18.76 -2.36
C ASN A 61 5.39 -19.44 -1.00
N LEU A 62 5.67 -18.66 0.05
CA LEU A 62 5.89 -19.22 1.40
C LEU A 62 4.59 -19.75 2.00
N VAL A 63 3.51 -18.98 1.89
CA VAL A 63 2.19 -19.38 2.40
C VAL A 63 1.69 -20.62 1.68
N ASP A 64 1.78 -20.66 0.35
CA ASP A 64 1.36 -21.80 -0.47
C ASP A 64 2.19 -23.06 -0.16
N SER A 65 3.49 -22.91 0.16
CA SER A 65 4.34 -24.05 0.50
C SER A 65 4.02 -24.70 1.85
N ILE A 66 3.34 -23.99 2.76
CA ILE A 66 2.99 -24.45 4.11
C ILE A 66 1.49 -24.76 4.23
N SER A 67 0.67 -24.28 3.29
CA SER A 67 -0.78 -24.41 3.33
C SER A 67 -1.24 -25.87 3.13
N ASP A 68 -2.23 -26.30 3.93
CA ASP A 68 -2.85 -27.62 3.76
C ASP A 68 -3.77 -27.60 2.51
N PRO A 69 -3.58 -28.50 1.53
CA PRO A 69 -4.38 -28.53 0.31
C PRO A 69 -5.88 -28.74 0.57
N ARG A 70 -6.29 -29.27 1.74
CA ARG A 70 -7.71 -29.52 2.07
C ARG A 70 -8.52 -28.26 2.34
N VAL A 71 -7.87 -27.15 2.69
CA VAL A 71 -8.53 -25.88 3.04
C VAL A 71 -8.40 -24.82 1.94
N ASN A 72 -7.79 -25.17 0.81
CA ASN A 72 -7.50 -24.22 -0.28
C ASN A 72 -8.77 -23.67 -0.97
N ASP A 73 -9.82 -24.47 -1.05
CA ASP A 73 -11.10 -24.06 -1.66
C ASP A 73 -11.97 -23.20 -0.73
N TRP A 74 -11.50 -22.93 0.50
CA TRP A 74 -12.26 -22.11 1.44
C TRP A 74 -12.19 -20.62 1.06
N PRO A 75 -13.30 -19.89 1.23
CA PRO A 75 -13.31 -18.46 0.99
C PRO A 75 -12.27 -17.79 1.89
N LEU A 76 -11.51 -16.83 1.32
CA LEU A 76 -10.41 -16.09 1.97
C LEU A 76 -9.12 -16.89 2.23
N MET A 77 -9.03 -18.17 1.84
CA MET A 77 -7.80 -18.99 1.99
C MET A 77 -6.96 -19.10 0.70
N SER A 78 -7.51 -18.68 -0.45
CA SER A 78 -6.81 -18.77 -1.75
C SER A 78 -5.63 -17.81 -1.90
N SER A 79 -5.63 -16.70 -1.16
CA SER A 79 -4.53 -15.74 -1.15
C SER A 79 -4.62 -14.90 0.13
N PRO A 80 -3.49 -14.47 0.71
CA PRO A 80 -3.49 -13.55 1.84
C PRO A 80 -3.80 -12.09 1.45
N ILE A 81 -3.89 -11.78 0.16
CA ILE A 81 -4.23 -10.44 -0.34
C ILE A 81 -5.68 -10.05 0.04
N PRO A 82 -6.72 -10.86 -0.23
CA PRO A 82 -8.10 -10.51 0.14
C PRO A 82 -8.31 -10.33 1.65
N THR A 83 -7.62 -11.11 2.50
CA THR A 83 -7.72 -10.95 3.96
C THR A 83 -7.13 -9.63 4.44
N VAL A 84 -5.94 -9.27 3.95
CA VAL A 84 -5.30 -7.97 4.25
C VAL A 84 -6.16 -6.81 3.73
N ALA A 85 -6.73 -6.94 2.53
CA ALA A 85 -7.62 -5.93 1.97
C ALA A 85 -8.89 -5.72 2.82
N MET A 86 -9.49 -6.81 3.33
CA MET A 86 -10.64 -6.74 4.24
C MET A 86 -10.30 -6.01 5.55
N VAL A 87 -9.15 -6.30 6.16
CA VAL A 87 -8.70 -5.61 7.38
C VAL A 87 -8.45 -4.13 7.11
N ALA A 88 -7.78 -3.80 6.00
CA ALA A 88 -7.55 -2.41 5.62
C ALA A 88 -8.86 -1.64 5.39
N ALA A 89 -9.83 -2.26 4.71
CA ALA A 89 -11.15 -1.69 4.50
C ALA A 89 -11.90 -1.46 5.83
N TYR A 90 -11.85 -2.44 6.75
CA TYR A 90 -12.43 -2.30 8.09
C TYR A 90 -11.82 -1.11 8.85
N LEU A 91 -10.50 -1.00 8.87
CA LEU A 91 -9.80 0.11 9.54
C LEU A 91 -10.15 1.47 8.91
N TYR A 92 -10.22 1.53 7.58
CA TYR A 92 -10.62 2.75 6.89
C TYR A 92 -12.03 3.19 7.30
N VAL A 93 -12.98 2.26 7.30
CA VAL A 93 -14.37 2.53 7.68
C VAL A 93 -14.45 2.99 9.14
N VAL A 94 -13.78 2.29 10.07
CA VAL A 94 -13.88 2.60 11.50
C VAL A 94 -13.19 3.92 11.87
N ILE A 95 -12.02 4.20 11.31
CA ILE A 95 -11.22 5.37 11.71
C ILE A 95 -11.69 6.65 11.01
N PHE A 96 -12.05 6.58 9.73
CA PHE A 96 -12.37 7.78 8.96
C PHE A 96 -13.88 7.94 8.75
N LEU A 97 -14.54 6.89 8.25
CA LEU A 97 -15.95 6.98 7.89
C LEU A 97 -16.85 7.02 9.13
N GLY A 98 -16.52 6.25 10.17
CA GLY A 98 -17.25 6.18 11.44
C GLY A 98 -17.40 7.55 12.10
N PRO A 99 -16.30 8.22 12.49
CA PRO A 99 -16.36 9.52 13.15
C PRO A 99 -17.04 10.59 12.29
N ARG A 100 -16.81 10.57 10.97
CA ARG A 100 -17.42 11.53 10.03
C ARG A 100 -18.94 11.40 9.98
N VAL A 101 -19.47 10.17 10.00
CA VAL A 101 -20.92 9.90 10.01
C VAL A 101 -21.53 10.22 11.38
N MET A 102 -20.78 9.98 12.47
CA MET A 102 -21.26 10.20 13.84
C MET A 102 -21.16 11.66 14.31
N ALA A 103 -20.38 12.52 13.65
CA ALA A 103 -20.17 13.91 14.06
C ALA A 103 -21.44 14.77 14.12
N ASN A 104 -22.46 14.49 13.28
CA ASN A 104 -23.68 15.29 13.17
C ASN A 104 -24.96 14.51 13.55
N ARG A 105 -24.84 13.37 14.24
CA ARG A 105 -25.96 12.48 14.56
C ARG A 105 -25.92 12.10 16.04
N LYS A 106 -27.11 11.96 16.66
CA LYS A 106 -27.25 11.38 18.00
C LYS A 106 -26.84 9.90 17.98
N PRO A 107 -26.30 9.35 19.08
CA PRO A 107 -25.86 7.96 19.13
C PRO A 107 -27.02 6.99 18.82
N PHE A 108 -26.74 5.99 18.01
CA PHE A 108 -27.72 4.98 17.62
C PHE A 108 -28.08 4.10 18.82
N LYS A 109 -29.37 3.88 19.06
CA LYS A 109 -29.85 2.93 20.08
C LYS A 109 -29.79 1.51 19.52
N LEU A 110 -28.65 0.85 19.66
CA LEU A 110 -28.37 -0.49 19.14
C LEU A 110 -28.58 -1.61 20.18
N ASN A 111 -29.17 -1.31 21.34
CA ASN A 111 -29.24 -2.23 22.49
C ASN A 111 -29.78 -3.62 22.14
N ASN A 112 -30.91 -3.69 21.43
CA ASN A 112 -31.51 -4.98 21.06
C ASN A 112 -30.63 -5.76 20.08
N ILE A 113 -30.00 -5.08 19.13
CA ILE A 113 -29.06 -5.68 18.17
C ILE A 113 -27.84 -6.22 18.91
N LEU A 114 -27.34 -5.49 19.91
CA LEU A 114 -26.19 -5.89 20.72
C LEU A 114 -26.49 -7.14 21.56
N ILE A 115 -27.69 -7.24 22.13
CA ILE A 115 -28.12 -8.42 22.89
C ILE A 115 -28.18 -9.65 21.97
N VAL A 116 -28.82 -9.52 20.80
CA VAL A 116 -28.92 -10.62 19.82
C VAL A 116 -27.53 -11.03 19.32
N TYR A 117 -26.66 -10.07 19.03
CA TYR A 117 -25.29 -10.34 18.60
C TYR A 117 -24.51 -11.14 19.64
N ASN A 118 -24.53 -10.72 20.92
CA ASN A 118 -23.83 -11.42 21.98
C ASN A 118 -24.41 -12.83 22.21
N ALA A 119 -25.72 -13.00 22.14
CA ALA A 119 -26.35 -14.32 22.25
C ALA A 119 -25.90 -15.25 21.11
N ALA A 120 -25.89 -14.76 19.87
CA ALA A 120 -25.39 -15.50 18.72
C ALA A 120 -23.90 -15.87 18.87
N GLN A 121 -23.08 -14.97 19.41
CA GLN A 121 -21.65 -15.22 19.64
C GLN A 121 -21.42 -16.34 20.67
N VAL A 122 -22.23 -16.39 21.75
CA VAL A 122 -22.17 -17.47 22.74
C VAL A 122 -22.60 -18.80 22.11
N ILE A 123 -23.70 -18.82 21.35
CA ILE A 123 -24.16 -20.03 20.66
C ILE A 123 -23.09 -20.54 19.69
N PHE A 124 -22.49 -19.65 18.88
CA PHE A 124 -21.43 -20.02 17.94
C PHE A 124 -20.20 -20.61 18.67
N SER A 125 -19.82 -20.02 19.80
CA SER A 125 -18.74 -20.54 20.64
C SER A 125 -19.04 -21.92 21.20
N LEU A 126 -20.28 -22.17 21.64
CA LEU A 126 -20.73 -23.47 22.13
C LEU A 126 -20.73 -24.53 21.01
N VAL A 127 -21.17 -24.17 19.80
CA VAL A 127 -21.15 -25.07 18.64
C VAL A 127 -19.73 -25.44 18.25
N MET A 128 -18.83 -24.47 18.15
CA MET A 128 -17.42 -24.76 17.85
C MET A 128 -16.76 -25.62 18.93
N LEU A 129 -17.08 -25.39 20.20
CA LEU A 129 -16.57 -26.19 21.30
C LEU A 129 -17.11 -27.62 21.25
N TRP A 130 -18.39 -27.79 20.94
CA TRP A 130 -19.00 -29.12 20.79
C TRP A 130 -18.37 -29.91 19.65
N GLU A 131 -18.23 -29.30 18.47
CA GLU A 131 -17.56 -29.90 17.30
C GLU A 131 -16.10 -30.26 17.58
N HIS A 132 -15.39 -29.48 18.39
CA HIS A 132 -14.00 -29.76 18.73
C HIS A 132 -13.83 -30.83 19.84
N LEU A 133 -14.84 -31.02 20.69
CA LEU A 133 -14.81 -31.95 21.81
C LEU A 133 -15.30 -33.36 21.44
N MET A 134 -16.25 -33.48 20.50
CA MET A 134 -16.69 -34.78 19.97
C MET A 134 -15.74 -35.30 18.89
#